data_AF-A0A7C8YVN6-F1
#
_entry.id   AF-A0A7C8YVN6-F1
#
_cell.length_a   1.000
_cell.length_b   1.000
_cell.length_c   1.000
_cell.angle_alpha   90.00
_cell.angle_beta   90.00
_cell.angle_gamma   90.00
#
_symmetry.space_group_name_H-M   'P 1'
#
loop_
_entity.id
_entity.type
_entity.pdbx_description
1 polymer ?
#
loop_
_entity_poly.entity_id
_entity_poly.type
_entity_poly.pdbx_seq_one_letter_code
_entity_poly.pdbx_strand_id
1 'polypeptide(L)'
;MANSDSRVSEEWDENGGGAGKGTLENHTCTEIIIVRHGETDWNALRKAQGQLDVDLNEAGRQQAAALAGRLSKEHDISAIYSSDLKRALDTAEMIGIRCGGLEVIKDLDLRERHVGDLQGLQFQDFAKHPKAYEAFCSTDLEVPGGGESRVQLDKRCISSLQRIAKKH
;
A
#
# COMPACT_ATOMS: atom_id res chain seq x y z
N MET A 1 5.66 -9.09 58.53
CA MET A 1 7.12 -8.93 58.34
C MET A 1 7.32 -8.14 57.06
N ALA A 2 7.97 -6.97 57.17
CA ALA A 2 8.71 -6.15 56.19
C ALA A 2 8.20 -6.12 54.72
N ASN A 3 7.77 -5.02 54.08
CA ASN A 3 8.19 -3.61 54.01
C ASN A 3 9.45 -3.32 53.15
N SER A 4 9.44 -2.14 52.50
CA SER A 4 10.45 -1.40 51.70
C SER A 4 10.52 -1.70 50.19
N ASP A 5 10.15 -0.83 49.25
CA ASP A 5 10.46 0.61 49.01
C ASP A 5 11.85 0.84 48.37
N SER A 6 11.84 1.44 47.17
CA SER A 6 12.88 2.37 46.72
C SER A 6 12.39 3.22 45.53
N ARG A 7 11.85 4.41 45.86
CA ARG A 7 11.87 5.61 45.00
C ARG A 7 13.27 6.24 45.01
N VAL A 8 13.69 6.82 43.88
CA VAL A 8 14.57 8.02 43.74
C VAL A 8 14.19 8.64 42.38
N SER A 9 13.36 9.68 42.25
CA SER A 9 13.48 11.12 42.57
C SER A 9 14.47 11.90 41.67
N GLU A 10 13.92 12.73 40.78
CA GLU A 10 14.47 14.06 40.51
C GLU A 10 13.35 15.07 40.81
N GLU A 11 13.51 15.79 41.92
CA GLU A 11 12.75 16.98 42.31
C GLU A 11 13.26 18.18 41.50
N TRP A 12 12.36 19.05 41.01
CA TRP A 12 12.51 20.50 41.10
C TRP A 12 11.12 21.16 41.22
N ASP A 13 10.86 21.61 42.44
CA ASP A 13 10.07 22.76 42.94
C ASP A 13 8.70 23.13 42.36
N GLU A 14 7.67 22.87 43.18
CA GLU A 14 6.38 23.56 43.16
C GLU A 14 6.51 24.97 43.74
N ASN A 15 6.12 25.99 42.96
CA ASN A 15 5.41 27.13 43.52
C ASN A 15 4.57 27.83 42.44
N GLY A 16 3.25 27.70 42.54
CA GLY A 16 2.30 28.51 41.78
C GLY A 16 1.18 27.69 41.15
N GLY A 17 0.00 27.71 41.78
CA GLY A 17 -1.18 27.01 41.30
C GLY A 17 -1.57 27.32 39.85
N GLY A 18 -1.84 26.26 39.10
CA GLY A 18 -2.48 26.30 37.80
C GLY A 18 -3.07 24.93 37.51
N ALA A 19 -4.39 24.87 37.39
CA ALA A 19 -5.12 23.66 37.04
C ALA A 19 -4.71 23.16 35.63
N GLY A 20 -3.70 22.29 35.57
CA GLY A 20 -3.31 21.59 34.36
C GLY A 20 -4.18 20.36 34.16
N LYS A 21 -5.29 20.50 33.42
CA LYS A 21 -5.93 19.36 32.77
C LYS A 21 -4.89 18.73 31.85
N GLY A 22 -4.35 17.57 32.24
CA GLY A 22 -3.59 16.73 31.32
C GLY A 22 -4.53 16.25 30.22
N THR A 23 -4.57 16.99 29.12
CA THR A 23 -5.25 16.58 27.89
C THR A 23 -4.53 15.32 27.42
N LEU A 24 -5.21 14.17 27.43
CA LEU A 24 -4.80 13.06 26.58
C LEU A 24 -4.82 13.62 25.16
N GLU A 25 -3.65 13.80 24.55
CA GLU A 25 -3.59 14.14 23.13
C GLU A 25 -4.26 12.99 22.37
N ASN A 26 -5.49 13.23 21.91
CA ASN A 26 -6.15 12.35 20.96
C ASN A 26 -5.32 12.40 19.68
N HIS A 27 -4.34 11.49 19.56
CA HIS A 27 -3.67 11.27 18.29
C HIS A 27 -4.71 10.74 17.31
N THR A 28 -5.13 11.57 16.37
CA THR A 28 -5.93 11.15 15.23
C THR A 28 -5.11 10.15 14.43
N CYS A 29 -5.55 8.90 14.39
CA CYS A 29 -4.88 7.82 13.67
C CYS A 29 -5.64 7.55 12.38
N THR A 30 -4.92 7.47 11.27
CA THR A 30 -5.46 7.10 9.96
C THR A 30 -5.30 5.60 9.75
N GLU A 31 -6.41 4.88 9.61
CA GLU A 31 -6.38 3.47 9.22
C GLU A 31 -6.22 3.35 7.69
N ILE A 32 -5.28 2.52 7.24
CA ILE A 32 -5.06 2.26 5.82
C ILE A 32 -5.30 0.78 5.54
N ILE A 33 -6.31 0.50 4.72
CA ILE A 33 -6.59 -0.85 4.20
C ILE A 33 -5.86 -1.01 2.85
N ILE A 34 -4.87 -1.91 2.80
CA ILE A 34 -4.12 -2.19 1.58
C ILE A 34 -4.77 -3.35 0.83
N VAL A 35 -5.13 -3.11 -0.43
CA VAL A 35 -5.76 -4.08 -1.31
C VAL A 35 -4.86 -4.33 -2.52
N ARG A 36 -4.60 -5.61 -2.82
CA ARG A 36 -4.03 -6.02 -4.11
C ARG A 36 -5.17 -6.14 -5.13
N HIS A 37 -4.90 -5.75 -6.37
CA HIS A 37 -5.82 -5.96 -7.49
C HIS A 37 -6.24 -7.44 -7.63
N GLY A 38 -7.43 -7.67 -8.20
CA GLY A 38 -7.90 -9.01 -8.53
C GLY A 38 -7.02 -9.72 -9.57
N GLU A 39 -7.21 -11.03 -9.72
CA GLU A 39 -6.46 -11.83 -10.69
C GLU A 39 -6.59 -11.35 -12.14
N THR A 40 -5.50 -11.52 -12.90
CA THR A 40 -5.42 -11.32 -14.35
C THR A 40 -4.92 -12.61 -15.02
N ASP A 41 -5.11 -12.76 -16.32
CA ASP A 41 -4.57 -13.92 -17.06
C ASP A 41 -3.04 -14.03 -16.93
N TRP A 42 -2.35 -12.91 -16.76
CA TRP A 42 -0.90 -12.89 -16.58
C TRP A 42 -0.49 -13.39 -15.20
N ASN A 43 -1.32 -13.24 -14.16
CA ASN A 43 -1.08 -13.89 -12.88
C ASN A 43 -1.19 -15.41 -13.02
N ALA A 44 -2.26 -15.89 -13.67
CA ALA A 44 -2.47 -17.32 -13.90
C ALA A 44 -1.33 -17.95 -14.72
N LEU A 45 -0.79 -17.23 -15.70
CA LEU A 45 0.34 -17.64 -16.52
C LEU A 45 1.73 -17.37 -15.90
N ARG A 46 1.78 -16.84 -14.66
CA ARG A 46 3.02 -16.44 -13.97
C ARG A 46 3.92 -15.53 -14.83
N LYS A 47 3.31 -14.55 -15.49
CA LYS A 47 3.97 -13.51 -16.28
C LYS A 47 4.17 -12.23 -15.47
N ALA A 48 5.34 -11.62 -15.59
CA ALA A 48 5.60 -10.30 -15.04
C ALA A 48 4.79 -9.25 -15.79
N GLN A 49 3.97 -8.47 -15.07
CA GLN A 49 3.20 -7.38 -15.67
C GLN A 49 3.97 -6.07 -15.63
N GLY A 50 4.55 -5.75 -14.47
CA GLY A 50 5.08 -4.43 -14.20
C GLY A 50 4.00 -3.37 -14.42
N GLN A 51 4.32 -2.36 -15.21
CA GLN A 51 3.40 -1.27 -15.54
C GLN A 51 2.64 -1.47 -16.86
N LEU A 52 2.68 -2.68 -17.45
CA LEU A 52 1.80 -3.00 -18.57
C LEU A 52 0.34 -3.12 -18.09
N ASP A 53 -0.57 -2.57 -18.89
CA ASP A 53 -2.00 -2.68 -18.65
C ASP A 53 -2.51 -4.07 -19.07
N VAL A 54 -3.00 -4.80 -18.08
CA VAL A 54 -3.64 -6.10 -18.24
C VAL A 54 -4.95 -6.03 -17.48
N ASP A 55 -6.03 -6.43 -18.13
CA ASP A 55 -7.37 -6.42 -17.54
C ASP A 55 -7.52 -7.55 -16.50
N LEU A 56 -8.46 -7.38 -15.56
CA LEU A 56 -8.88 -8.47 -14.69
C LEU A 56 -9.43 -9.63 -15.52
N ASN A 57 -9.12 -10.86 -15.11
CA ASN A 57 -9.83 -12.03 -15.64
C ASN A 57 -11.16 -12.24 -14.89
N GLU A 58 -11.91 -13.26 -15.27
CA GLU A 58 -13.22 -13.53 -14.64
C GLU A 58 -13.09 -13.83 -13.14
N ALA A 59 -12.08 -14.61 -12.74
CA ALA A 59 -11.82 -14.88 -11.33
C ALA A 59 -11.46 -13.59 -10.56
N GLY A 60 -10.67 -12.70 -11.17
CA GLY A 60 -10.31 -11.40 -10.61
C GLY A 60 -11.50 -10.46 -10.41
N ARG A 61 -12.44 -10.43 -11.37
CA ARG A 61 -13.70 -9.68 -11.20
C ARG A 61 -14.54 -10.22 -10.06
N GLN A 62 -14.63 -11.54 -9.91
CA GLN A 62 -15.35 -12.18 -8.81
C GLN A 62 -14.67 -11.90 -7.45
N GLN A 63 -13.33 -11.92 -7.39
CA GLN A 63 -12.56 -11.55 -6.21
C GLN A 63 -12.81 -10.09 -5.81
N ALA A 64 -12.76 -9.16 -6.78
CA ALA A 64 -13.01 -7.74 -6.55
C ALA A 64 -14.45 -7.50 -6.05
N ALA A 65 -15.45 -8.14 -6.65
CA ALA A 65 -16.84 -8.04 -6.23
C ALA A 65 -17.07 -8.61 -4.81
N ALA A 66 -16.45 -9.75 -4.48
CA ALA A 66 -16.54 -10.34 -3.14
C ALA A 66 -15.89 -9.44 -2.08
N LEU A 67 -14.72 -8.88 -2.40
CA LEU A 67 -14.03 -7.93 -1.52
C LEU A 67 -14.85 -6.66 -1.32
N ALA A 68 -15.42 -6.10 -2.38
CA ALA A 68 -16.30 -4.94 -2.32
C ALA A 68 -17.52 -5.20 -1.41
N GLY A 69 -18.12 -6.38 -1.50
CA GLY A 69 -19.23 -6.78 -0.62
C GLY A 69 -18.84 -7.00 0.85
N ARG A 70 -17.56 -7.32 1.13
CA ARG A 70 -17.03 -7.35 2.49
C ARG A 70 -16.79 -5.94 3.00
N LEU A 71 -16.09 -5.11 2.23
CA LEU A 71 -15.72 -3.75 2.59
C LEU A 71 -16.92 -2.82 2.74
N SER A 72 -18.03 -3.08 2.04
CA SER A 72 -19.27 -2.32 2.24
C SER A 72 -19.91 -2.50 3.61
N LYS A 73 -19.40 -3.43 4.43
CA LYS A 73 -19.84 -3.66 5.82
C LYS A 73 -18.90 -2.99 6.83
N GLU A 74 -17.73 -2.53 6.40
CA GLU A 74 -16.85 -1.72 7.23
C GLU A 74 -17.46 -0.32 7.35
N HIS A 75 -17.43 0.24 8.55
CA HIS A 75 -17.87 1.61 8.76
C HIS A 75 -16.78 2.59 8.28
N ASP A 76 -17.21 3.73 7.74
CA ASP A 76 -16.38 4.93 7.58
C ASP A 76 -15.17 4.84 6.61
N ILE A 77 -15.31 4.12 5.48
CA ILE A 77 -14.34 4.29 4.38
C ILE A 77 -14.48 5.71 3.81
N SER A 78 -13.55 6.59 4.15
CA SER A 78 -13.59 8.01 3.77
C SER A 78 -13.07 8.29 2.36
N ALA A 79 -12.18 7.45 1.83
CA ALA A 79 -11.59 7.64 0.51
C ALA A 79 -11.01 6.34 -0.06
N ILE A 80 -10.91 6.27 -1.40
CA ILE A 80 -10.28 5.16 -2.11
C ILE A 80 -9.20 5.73 -3.02
N TYR A 81 -7.98 5.18 -2.90
CA TYR A 81 -6.86 5.47 -3.76
C TYR A 81 -6.48 4.22 -4.55
N SER A 82 -6.05 4.39 -5.80
CA SER A 82 -5.56 3.29 -6.62
C SER A 82 -4.46 3.74 -7.56
N SER A 83 -3.62 2.81 -7.99
CA SER A 83 -2.82 3.03 -9.20
C SER A 83 -3.78 3.21 -10.39
N ASP A 84 -3.34 3.88 -11.43
CA ASP A 84 -4.11 4.03 -12.66
C ASP A 84 -4.07 2.80 -13.58
N LEU A 85 -3.29 1.75 -13.25
CA LEU A 85 -3.27 0.49 -14.00
C LEU A 85 -4.64 -0.18 -13.92
N LYS A 86 -5.18 -0.59 -15.08
CA LYS A 86 -6.58 -1.05 -15.21
C LYS A 86 -6.99 -2.07 -14.16
N ARG A 87 -6.22 -3.14 -13.97
CA ARG A 87 -6.49 -4.18 -12.96
C ARG A 87 -6.74 -3.63 -11.55
N ALA A 88 -5.97 -2.62 -11.13
CA ALA A 88 -6.11 -2.00 -9.82
C ALA A 88 -7.24 -0.99 -9.80
N LEU A 89 -7.41 -0.22 -10.88
CA LEU A 89 -8.50 0.74 -11.01
C LEU A 89 -9.87 0.03 -11.02
N ASP A 90 -10.06 -0.99 -11.84
CA ASP A 90 -11.29 -1.79 -11.91
C ASP A 90 -11.64 -2.42 -10.54
N THR A 91 -10.62 -2.94 -9.83
CA THR A 91 -10.81 -3.47 -8.48
C THR A 91 -11.30 -2.38 -7.52
N ALA A 92 -10.67 -1.21 -7.55
CA ALA A 92 -11.00 -0.08 -6.68
C ALA A 92 -12.38 0.53 -7.00
N GLU A 93 -12.75 0.61 -8.27
CA GLU A 93 -14.06 1.12 -8.71
C GLU A 93 -15.19 0.21 -8.24
N MET A 94 -15.03 -1.12 -8.31
CA MET A 94 -16.02 -2.05 -7.74
C MET A 94 -16.19 -1.85 -6.23
N ILE A 95 -15.10 -1.58 -5.51
CA ILE A 95 -15.16 -1.24 -4.08
C ILE A 95 -15.90 0.09 -3.88
N GLY A 96 -15.54 1.14 -4.62
CA GLY A 96 -16.16 2.47 -4.52
C GLY A 96 -17.67 2.46 -4.73
N ILE A 97 -18.14 1.72 -5.74
CA ILE A 97 -19.57 1.52 -6.00
C ILE A 97 -20.29 0.94 -4.78
N ARG A 98 -19.68 -0.02 -4.08
CA ARG A 98 -20.28 -0.71 -2.93
C ARG A 98 -20.12 0.03 -1.62
N CYS A 99 -19.11 0.89 -1.50
CA CYS A 99 -18.81 1.69 -0.32
C CYS A 99 -19.39 3.10 -0.42
N GLY A 100 -20.65 3.22 -0.83
CA GLY A 100 -21.35 4.52 -0.87
C GLY A 100 -21.15 5.35 -2.14
N GLY A 101 -20.63 4.75 -3.22
CA GLY A 101 -20.42 5.44 -4.49
C GLY A 101 -19.21 6.37 -4.48
N LEU A 102 -18.17 6.03 -3.73
CA LEU A 102 -16.94 6.82 -3.64
C LEU A 102 -16.18 6.80 -4.98
N GLU A 103 -15.74 7.97 -5.42
CA GLU A 103 -14.84 8.10 -6.56
C GLU A 103 -13.42 7.63 -6.19
N VAL A 104 -12.75 6.97 -7.16
CA VAL A 104 -11.38 6.49 -6.98
C VAL A 104 -10.39 7.60 -7.33
N ILE A 105 -9.52 7.95 -6.38
CA ILE A 105 -8.43 8.89 -6.59
C ILE A 105 -7.22 8.14 -7.14
N LYS A 106 -6.82 8.45 -8.38
CA LYS A 106 -5.65 7.83 -9.00
C LYS A 106 -4.35 8.42 -8.45
N ASP A 107 -3.41 7.57 -8.12
CA ASP A 107 -2.07 7.94 -7.68
C ASP A 107 -1.02 7.10 -8.42
N LEU A 108 -0.22 7.74 -9.26
CA LEU A 108 0.80 7.06 -10.07
C LEU A 108 1.90 6.43 -9.21
N ASP A 109 2.13 6.96 -8.00
CA ASP A 109 3.12 6.43 -7.07
C ASP A 109 2.70 5.07 -6.49
N LEU A 110 1.45 4.64 -6.70
CA LEU A 110 0.94 3.32 -6.30
C LEU A 110 1.07 2.25 -7.40
N ARG A 111 1.59 2.59 -8.59
CA ARG A 111 1.83 1.60 -9.66
C ARG A 111 2.74 0.47 -9.19
N GLU A 112 2.59 -0.71 -9.78
CA GLU A 112 3.54 -1.81 -9.63
C GLU A 112 4.96 -1.38 -10.03
N ARG A 113 5.99 -2.08 -9.53
CA ARG A 113 7.38 -1.89 -9.96
C ARG A 113 7.47 -1.99 -11.49
N HIS A 114 8.08 -1.00 -12.15
CA HIS A 114 8.44 -1.16 -13.55
C HIS A 114 9.57 -2.21 -13.65
N VAL A 115 9.28 -3.39 -14.18
CA VAL A 115 10.27 -4.48 -14.27
C VAL A 115 10.98 -4.53 -15.63
N GLY A 116 10.93 -3.42 -16.37
CA GLY A 116 11.75 -3.19 -17.55
C GLY A 116 11.61 -4.30 -18.60
N ASP A 117 12.75 -4.81 -19.06
CA ASP A 117 12.86 -5.87 -20.07
C ASP A 117 12.21 -7.21 -19.64
N LEU A 118 11.83 -7.38 -18.37
CA LEU A 118 11.15 -8.57 -17.88
C LEU A 118 9.62 -8.52 -18.03
N GLN A 119 9.05 -7.36 -18.36
CA GLN A 119 7.60 -7.23 -18.57
C GLN A 119 7.14 -8.12 -19.72
N GLY A 120 6.06 -8.89 -19.52
CA GLY A 120 5.53 -9.84 -20.49
C GLY A 120 6.16 -11.24 -20.45
N LEU A 121 7.31 -11.40 -19.81
CA LEU A 121 7.98 -12.69 -19.70
C LEU A 121 7.36 -13.55 -18.61
N GLN A 122 7.32 -14.86 -18.82
CA GLN A 122 7.04 -15.80 -17.74
C GLN A 122 8.24 -15.85 -16.79
N PHE A 123 7.98 -16.04 -15.50
CA PHE A 123 9.06 -16.10 -14.50
C PHE A 123 10.10 -17.20 -14.78
N GLN A 124 9.68 -18.31 -15.38
CA GLN A 124 10.60 -19.38 -15.79
C GLN A 124 11.62 -18.95 -16.85
N ASP A 125 11.31 -17.89 -17.63
CA ASP A 125 12.16 -17.40 -18.70
C ASP A 125 13.12 -16.29 -18.24
N PHE A 126 13.01 -15.81 -16.99
CA PHE A 126 13.85 -14.73 -16.47
C PHE A 126 15.34 -15.05 -16.55
N ALA A 127 15.72 -16.32 -16.34
CA ALA A 127 17.11 -16.77 -16.44
C ALA A 127 17.74 -16.56 -17.83
N LYS A 128 16.92 -16.39 -18.88
CA LYS A 128 17.38 -16.05 -20.24
C LYS A 128 17.79 -14.58 -20.37
N HIS A 129 17.48 -13.75 -19.37
CA HIS A 129 17.78 -12.32 -19.28
C HIS A 129 18.63 -12.04 -18.02
N PRO A 130 19.88 -12.54 -17.93
CA PRO A 130 20.63 -12.62 -16.68
C PRO A 130 20.83 -11.26 -15.99
N LYS A 131 21.16 -10.21 -16.76
CA LYS A 131 21.34 -8.85 -16.20
C LYS A 131 20.04 -8.29 -15.61
N ALA A 132 18.92 -8.48 -16.32
CA ALA A 132 17.63 -8.00 -15.85
C ALA A 132 17.12 -8.83 -14.67
N TYR A 133 17.36 -10.13 -14.67
CA TYR A 133 17.00 -11.00 -13.57
C TYR A 133 17.81 -10.71 -12.30
N GLU A 134 19.12 -10.48 -12.43
CA GLU A 134 19.97 -10.02 -11.34
C GLU A 134 19.44 -8.71 -10.74
N ALA A 135 19.16 -7.70 -11.56
CA ALA A 135 18.60 -6.44 -11.11
C ALA A 135 17.19 -6.58 -10.49
N PHE A 136 16.38 -7.49 -11.00
CA PHE A 136 15.07 -7.81 -10.44
C PHE A 136 15.18 -8.39 -9.03
N CYS A 137 16.15 -9.28 -8.81
CA CYS A 137 16.45 -9.85 -7.49
C CYS A 137 17.17 -8.89 -6.55
N SER A 138 17.83 -7.85 -7.07
CA SER A 138 18.50 -6.84 -6.26
C SER A 138 17.52 -5.79 -5.70
N THR A 139 17.94 -5.14 -4.62
CA THR A 139 17.23 -4.06 -3.96
C THR A 139 17.51 -2.70 -4.62
N ASP A 140 18.75 -2.46 -5.00
CA ASP A 140 19.27 -1.15 -5.42
C ASP A 140 19.46 -1.00 -6.93
N LEU A 141 19.57 -2.10 -7.68
CA LEU A 141 19.75 -2.06 -9.13
C LEU A 141 18.44 -1.80 -9.87
N GLU A 142 18.52 -0.89 -10.84
CA GLU A 142 17.46 -0.67 -11.83
C GLU A 142 17.41 -1.83 -12.82
N VAL A 143 16.21 -2.30 -13.12
CA VAL A 143 16.04 -3.33 -14.15
C VAL A 143 16.25 -2.70 -15.53
N PRO A 144 17.11 -3.26 -16.41
CA PRO A 144 17.26 -2.80 -17.79
C PRO A 144 15.92 -2.65 -18.52
N GLY A 145 15.86 -1.75 -19.51
CA GLY A 145 14.59 -1.39 -20.17
C GLY A 145 13.79 -0.31 -19.45
N GLY A 146 14.48 0.57 -18.69
CA GLY A 146 13.85 1.66 -17.94
C GLY A 146 13.10 1.20 -16.69
N GLY A 147 13.43 0.04 -16.14
CA GLY A 147 12.86 -0.48 -14.91
C GLY A 147 13.37 0.20 -13.65
N GLU A 148 12.62 0.00 -12.58
CA GLU A 148 12.90 0.58 -11.26
C GLU A 148 13.69 -0.39 -10.39
N SER A 149 14.49 0.14 -9.48
CA SER A 149 14.99 -0.62 -8.32
C SER A 149 13.90 -0.80 -7.27
N ARG A 150 14.12 -1.69 -6.28
CA ARG A 150 13.20 -1.82 -5.15
C ARG A 150 13.21 -0.57 -4.28
N VAL A 151 14.37 0.08 -4.11
CA VAL A 151 14.49 1.35 -3.38
C VAL A 151 13.63 2.44 -3.99
N GLN A 152 13.61 2.56 -5.32
CA GLN A 152 12.77 3.55 -6.01
C GLN A 152 11.29 3.28 -5.80
N LEU A 153 10.86 2.03 -5.96
CA LEU A 153 9.49 1.59 -5.67
C LEU A 153 9.10 1.93 -4.22
N ASP A 154 9.89 1.47 -3.25
CA ASP A 154 9.60 1.65 -1.84
C ASP A 154 9.51 3.15 -1.48
N LYS A 155 10.43 3.97 -2.02
CA LYS A 155 10.42 5.42 -1.81
C LYS A 155 9.12 6.09 -2.26
N ARG A 156 8.66 5.81 -3.49
CA ARG A 156 7.43 6.43 -4.01
C ARG A 156 6.17 5.90 -3.31
N CYS A 157 6.09 4.60 -3.06
CA CYS A 157 4.96 3.98 -2.37
C CYS A 157 4.83 4.51 -0.93
N ILE A 158 5.92 4.56 -0.17
CA ILE A 158 5.92 5.08 1.20
C ILE A 158 5.56 6.56 1.21
N SER A 159 6.11 7.35 0.28
CA SER A 159 5.78 8.78 0.19
C SER A 159 4.29 9.02 -0.09
N SER A 160 3.68 8.23 -0.99
CA SER A 160 2.25 8.28 -1.26
C SER A 160 1.42 7.89 -0.02
N LEU A 161 1.74 6.77 0.63
CA LEU A 161 1.03 6.33 1.84
C LEU A 161 1.11 7.36 2.97
N GLN A 162 2.27 7.99 3.19
CA GLN A 162 2.43 9.05 4.19
C GLN A 162 1.61 10.30 3.83
N ARG A 163 1.54 10.66 2.55
CA ARG A 163 0.75 11.81 2.07
C ARG A 163 -0.75 11.55 2.19
N ILE A 164 -1.20 10.31 1.97
CA ILE A 164 -2.58 9.87 2.19
C ILE A 164 -2.90 9.88 3.69
N ALA A 165 -2.04 9.29 4.53
CA ALA A 165 -2.22 9.27 5.97
C ALA A 165 -2.32 10.68 6.58
N LYS A 166 -1.50 11.63 6.13
CA LYS A 166 -1.58 13.02 6.62
C LYS A 166 -2.83 13.77 6.18
N LYS A 167 -3.53 13.29 5.14
CA LYS A 167 -4.68 13.97 4.55
C LYS A 167 -6.01 13.57 5.20
N HIS A 168 -6.08 12.39 5.82
CA HIS A 168 -7.29 11.81 6.41
C HIS A 168 -7.08 11.55 7.90
#